data_AF-A0AB74BCK5-F1
#
_entry.id   AF-A0AB74BCK5-F1
#
_cell.length_a   1.000
_cell.length_b   1.000
_cell.length_c   1.000
_cell.angle_alpha   90.00
_cell.angle_beta   90.00
_cell.angle_gamma   90.00
#
_symmetry.space_group_name_H-M   'P 1'
#
loop_
_entity.id
_entity.type
_entity.pdbx_description
1 polymer ?
#
loop_
_entity_poly.entity_id
_entity_poly.type
_entity_poly.pdbx_seq_one_letter_code
_entity_poly.pdbx_strand_id
1 'polypeptide(L)'
;MNHSIAHHHQDSDLFGLLYGFRFRHAESGQEIGSAAALDYLQNPPEENDFIWLHLNLSHAACERWMKTHLDLPEEFFEALHEGSRSTRIEHVDATLLAVVNDVVFDFNRLSTDISTLWVCA
;
A
#
# COMPACT_ATOMS: atom_id res chain seq x y z
N MET A 1 13.94 -26.26 9.28
CA MET A 1 13.57 -24.91 9.75
C MET A 1 13.28 -24.08 8.51
N ASN A 2 12.14 -23.38 8.52
CA ASN A 2 11.37 -22.93 7.35
C ASN A 2 12.14 -22.06 6.35
N HIS A 3 12.36 -22.58 5.14
CA HIS A 3 12.82 -21.83 3.97
C HIS A 3 11.66 -21.50 2.99
N SER A 4 10.43 -21.36 3.50
CA SER A 4 9.23 -21.23 2.64
C SER A 4 8.71 -19.79 2.46
N ILE A 5 9.41 -18.76 2.93
CA ILE A 5 8.97 -17.36 2.84
C ILE A 5 9.61 -16.64 1.62
N ALA A 6 10.57 -17.24 0.92
CA ALA A 6 11.40 -16.53 -0.06
C ALA A 6 11.08 -16.82 -1.54
N HIS A 7 9.94 -17.42 -1.87
CA HIS A 7 9.68 -17.91 -3.24
C HIS A 7 8.28 -17.58 -3.77
N HIS A 8 7.90 -16.29 -3.82
CA HIS A 8 6.81 -15.83 -4.70
C HIS A 8 7.05 -14.45 -5.35
N HIS A 9 8.28 -13.91 -5.29
CA HIS A 9 8.69 -12.66 -5.96
C HIS A 9 9.00 -12.86 -7.46
N GLN A 10 8.12 -13.52 -8.22
CA GLN A 10 8.35 -13.78 -9.65
C GLN A 10 7.27 -13.24 -10.59
N ASP A 11 6.27 -12.53 -10.07
CA ASP A 11 5.54 -11.59 -10.89
C ASP A 11 6.35 -10.29 -10.93
N SER A 12 6.71 -9.83 -12.13
CA SER A 12 7.41 -8.56 -12.29
C SER A 12 6.58 -7.49 -11.61
N ASP A 13 7.15 -6.80 -10.63
CA ASP A 13 6.47 -5.70 -9.98
C ASP A 13 6.26 -4.56 -10.99
N LEU A 14 5.09 -4.54 -11.63
CA LEU A 14 4.77 -3.63 -12.73
C LEU A 14 4.64 -2.17 -12.26
N PHE A 15 4.33 -1.96 -10.97
CA PHE A 15 3.94 -0.65 -10.47
C PHE A 15 4.37 -0.34 -9.03
N GLY A 16 5.18 -1.18 -8.38
CA GLY A 16 5.62 -0.97 -7.01
C GLY A 16 4.87 -1.82 -5.96
N LEU A 17 4.10 -2.84 -6.33
CA LEU A 17 3.44 -3.74 -5.38
C LEU A 17 4.47 -4.58 -4.60
N LEU A 18 4.58 -4.31 -3.30
CA LEU A 18 5.36 -5.11 -2.37
C LEU A 18 4.56 -6.30 -1.84
N TYR A 19 3.30 -6.03 -1.43
CA TYR A 19 2.38 -7.07 -0.95
C TYR A 19 0.96 -6.73 -1.40
N GLY A 20 0.24 -7.73 -1.88
CA GLY A 20 -1.19 -7.64 -2.17
C GLY A 20 -1.94 -8.74 -1.45
N PHE A 21 -3.09 -8.41 -0.86
CA PHE A 21 -3.99 -9.40 -0.26
C PHE A 21 -5.43 -9.15 -0.68
N ARG A 22 -6.17 -10.22 -0.97
CA ARG A 22 -7.63 -10.19 -1.11
C ARG A 22 -8.27 -10.78 0.14
N PHE A 23 -9.25 -10.09 0.67
CA PHE A 23 -10.07 -10.54 1.79
C PHE A 23 -11.48 -10.79 1.30
N ARG A 24 -12.02 -11.96 1.63
CA ARG A 24 -13.44 -12.28 1.45
C ARG A 24 -14.11 -12.41 2.80
N HIS A 25 -15.43 -12.30 2.80
CA HIS A 25 -16.21 -12.43 4.03
C HIS A 25 -15.88 -13.73 4.78
N ALA A 26 -15.46 -13.62 6.04
CA ALA A 26 -15.10 -14.73 6.92
C ALA A 26 -13.96 -15.65 6.44
N GLU A 27 -13.19 -15.25 5.41
CA GLU A 27 -12.00 -15.96 4.96
C GLU A 27 -10.72 -15.27 5.46
N SER A 28 -9.62 -16.02 5.53
CA SER A 28 -8.29 -15.42 5.74
C SER A 28 -7.83 -14.70 4.47
N GLY A 29 -7.02 -13.66 4.63
CA GLY A 29 -6.45 -12.94 3.49
C GLY A 29 -5.64 -13.86 2.58
N GLN A 30 -5.94 -13.83 1.29
CA GLN A 30 -5.20 -14.56 0.26
C GLN A 30 -4.21 -13.60 -0.41
N GLU A 31 -2.93 -13.95 -0.46
CA GLU A 31 -1.92 -13.18 -1.18
C GLU A 31 -2.24 -13.13 -2.68
N ILE A 32 -2.12 -11.94 -3.28
CA ILE A 32 -2.34 -11.67 -4.70
C ILE A 32 -1.19 -10.84 -5.29
N GLY A 33 -0.82 -11.15 -6.53
CA GLY A 33 0.18 -10.39 -7.29
C GLY A 33 -0.44 -9.22 -8.08
N SER A 34 0.43 -8.46 -8.76
CA SER A 34 0.06 -7.25 -9.51
C SER A 34 -1.03 -7.47 -10.56
N ALA A 35 -0.99 -8.59 -11.28
CA ALA A 35 -1.98 -8.91 -12.31
C ALA A 35 -3.37 -9.16 -11.70
N ALA A 36 -3.45 -9.90 -10.60
CA ALA A 36 -4.70 -10.19 -9.90
C ALA A 36 -5.27 -8.95 -9.20
N ALA A 37 -4.41 -8.06 -8.67
CA ALA A 37 -4.84 -6.78 -8.13
C ALA A 37 -5.46 -5.88 -9.21
N LEU A 38 -4.85 -5.83 -10.40
CA LEU A 38 -5.40 -5.05 -11.52
C LEU A 38 -6.73 -5.61 -12.02
N ASP A 39 -6.84 -6.93 -12.15
CA ASP A 39 -8.10 -7.58 -12.53
C ASP A 39 -9.22 -7.28 -11.52
N TYR A 40 -8.91 -7.32 -10.22
CA TYR A 40 -9.86 -6.96 -9.16
C TYR A 40 -10.34 -5.50 -9.29
N LEU A 41 -9.44 -4.56 -9.56
CA LEU A 41 -9.78 -3.14 -9.69
C LEU A 41 -10.62 -2.85 -10.95
N GLN A 42 -10.40 -3.61 -12.03
CA GLN A 42 -11.16 -3.47 -13.28
C GLN A 42 -12.52 -4.18 -13.22
N ASN A 43 -12.58 -5.29 -12.51
CA ASN A 43 -13.75 -6.15 -12.40
C ASN A 43 -14.07 -6.42 -10.91
N PRO A 44 -14.42 -5.39 -10.13
CA PRO A 44 -14.69 -5.56 -8.71
C PRO A 44 -15.89 -6.51 -8.52
N PRO A 45 -15.78 -7.51 -7.62
CA PRO A 45 -16.92 -8.38 -7.29
C PRO A 45 -18.05 -7.58 -6.63
N GLU A 46 -19.29 -8.08 -6.73
CA GLU A 46 -20.47 -7.41 -6.16
C GLU A 46 -20.57 -7.54 -4.62
N GLU A 47 -19.84 -8.50 -4.02
CA GLU A 47 -19.91 -8.81 -2.59
C GLU A 47 -18.80 -8.09 -1.78
N ASN A 48 -18.91 -8.15 -0.43
CA ASN A 48 -18.09 -7.50 0.60
C ASN A 48 -16.58 -7.91 0.62
N ASP A 49 -16.00 -8.15 -0.53
CA ASP A 49 -14.58 -8.35 -0.70
C ASP A 49 -13.85 -7.00 -0.71
N PHE A 50 -12.60 -7.01 -0.27
CA PHE A 50 -11.69 -5.89 -0.49
C PHE A 50 -10.27 -6.40 -0.74
N ILE A 51 -9.44 -5.54 -1.33
CA ILE A 51 -8.02 -5.80 -1.45
C ILE A 51 -7.23 -4.82 -0.59
N TRP A 52 -6.13 -5.29 -0.03
CA TRP A 52 -5.11 -4.46 0.59
C TRP A 52 -3.88 -4.49 -0.30
N LEU A 53 -3.47 -3.31 -0.77
CA LEU A 53 -2.26 -3.11 -1.56
C LEU A 53 -1.23 -2.34 -0.72
N HIS A 54 -0.03 -2.90 -0.56
CA HIS A 54 1.11 -2.23 0.03
C HIS A 54 2.12 -1.91 -1.09
N LEU A 55 2.27 -0.62 -1.36
CA LEU A 55 3.02 -0.13 -2.52
C LEU A 55 4.32 0.56 -2.08
N ASN A 56 5.39 0.32 -2.83
CA ASN A 56 6.63 1.08 -2.78
C ASN A 56 6.46 2.42 -3.51
N LEU A 57 6.22 3.47 -2.74
CA LEU A 57 6.06 4.84 -3.26
C LEU A 57 7.34 5.40 -3.92
N SER A 58 8.51 4.79 -3.70
CA SER A 58 9.74 5.15 -4.41
C SER A 58 9.84 4.54 -5.82
N HIS A 59 8.94 3.63 -6.18
CA HIS A 59 8.90 3.05 -7.52
C HIS A 59 8.36 4.08 -8.52
N ALA A 60 9.11 4.32 -9.61
CA ALA A 60 8.82 5.42 -10.55
C ALA A 60 7.45 5.33 -11.24
N ALA A 61 6.89 4.13 -11.36
CA ALA A 61 5.55 3.93 -11.93
C ALA A 61 4.41 4.01 -10.90
N CYS A 62 4.69 4.01 -9.59
CA CYS A 62 3.70 3.83 -8.55
C CYS A 62 2.67 4.96 -8.52
N GLU A 63 3.10 6.22 -8.44
CA GLU A 63 2.17 7.36 -8.38
C GLU A 63 1.26 7.42 -9.61
N ARG A 64 1.84 7.26 -10.80
CA ARG A 64 1.08 7.23 -12.06
C ARG A 64 0.07 6.08 -12.08
N TRP A 65 0.47 4.91 -11.61
CA TRP A 65 -0.40 3.74 -11.57
C TRP A 65 -1.59 3.96 -10.61
N MET A 66 -1.33 4.49 -9.41
CA MET A 66 -2.38 4.82 -8.44
C MET A 66 -3.38 5.82 -9.04
N LYS A 67 -2.91 6.93 -9.64
CA LYS A 67 -3.76 7.92 -10.32
C LYS A 67 -4.60 7.35 -11.47
N THR A 68 -4.18 6.22 -12.05
CA THR A 68 -4.87 5.59 -13.18
C THR A 68 -5.89 4.55 -12.75
N HIS A 69 -5.63 3.82 -11.65
CA HIS A 69 -6.38 2.61 -11.29
C HIS A 69 -7.08 2.67 -9.93
N LEU A 70 -6.76 3.67 -9.10
CA LEU A 70 -7.36 3.85 -7.78
C LEU A 70 -8.15 5.16 -7.75
N ASP A 71 -9.31 5.12 -7.11
CA ASP A 71 -10.15 6.30 -6.85
C ASP A 71 -9.73 6.96 -5.52
N LEU A 72 -8.51 7.52 -5.50
CA LEU A 72 -7.96 8.20 -4.33
C LEU A 72 -8.20 9.72 -4.41
N PRO A 73 -8.48 10.38 -3.27
CA PRO A 73 -8.59 11.84 -3.22
C PRO A 73 -7.27 12.52 -3.59
N GLU A 74 -7.31 13.72 -4.20
CA GLU A 74 -6.11 14.48 -4.57
C GLU A 74 -5.25 14.79 -3.34
N GLU A 75 -5.89 15.00 -2.19
CA GLU A 75 -5.29 15.22 -0.88
C GLU A 75 -4.32 14.09 -0.48
N PHE A 76 -4.55 12.85 -0.93
CA PHE A 76 -3.59 11.76 -0.73
C PHE A 76 -2.27 12.05 -1.45
N PHE A 77 -2.32 12.48 -2.71
CA PHE A 77 -1.13 12.78 -3.50
C PHE A 77 -0.44 14.05 -3.03
N GLU A 78 -1.20 15.08 -2.65
CA GLU A 78 -0.64 16.26 -2.00
C GLU A 78 0.11 15.88 -0.71
N ALA A 79 -0.49 15.04 0.14
CA ALA A 79 0.16 14.54 1.35
C ALA A 79 1.43 13.70 1.09
N LEU A 80 1.51 13.01 -0.05
CA LEU A 80 2.74 12.33 -0.49
C LEU A 80 3.85 13.34 -0.83
N HIS A 81 3.52 14.42 -1.54
CA HIS A 81 4.49 15.44 -1.96
C HIS A 81 4.91 16.39 -0.84
N GLU A 82 4.04 16.65 0.13
CA GLU A 82 4.35 17.50 1.29
C GLU A 82 5.36 16.87 2.26
N GLY A 83 5.52 15.55 2.20
CA GLY A 83 6.44 14.77 3.03
C GLY A 83 5.93 14.54 4.46
N SER A 84 6.80 13.95 5.28
CA SER A 84 6.43 13.55 6.65
C SER A 84 6.50 14.73 7.64
N ARG A 85 5.36 15.34 7.94
CA ARG A 85 5.27 16.46 8.90
C ARG A 85 4.81 16.03 10.29
N SER A 86 3.88 15.09 10.39
CA SER A 86 3.34 14.57 11.65
C SER A 86 2.53 13.29 11.42
N THR A 87 2.42 12.44 12.45
CA THR A 87 1.43 11.36 12.47
C THR A 87 0.04 11.98 12.60
N ARG A 88 -0.88 11.65 11.68
CA ARG A 88 -2.22 12.21 11.64
C ARG A 88 -3.21 11.27 10.96
N ILE A 89 -4.49 11.52 11.22
CA ILE A 89 -5.62 10.87 10.56
C ILE A 89 -6.66 11.93 10.22
N GLU A 90 -7.13 11.92 8.98
CA GLU A 90 -7.97 12.94 8.37
C GLU A 90 -9.10 12.26 7.61
N HIS A 91 -10.32 12.77 7.74
CA HIS A 91 -11.47 12.30 6.97
C HIS A 91 -11.66 13.25 5.79
N VAL A 92 -11.51 12.73 4.57
CA VAL A 92 -11.60 13.48 3.31
C VAL A 92 -12.73 12.85 2.50
N ASP A 93 -13.83 13.58 2.35
CA ASP A 93 -15.08 13.10 1.74
C ASP A 93 -15.61 11.78 2.32
N ALA A 94 -15.44 10.66 1.61
CA ALA A 94 -15.85 9.32 2.04
C ALA A 94 -14.64 8.43 2.41
N THR A 95 -13.44 9.00 2.47
CA THR A 95 -12.17 8.29 2.56
C THR A 95 -11.40 8.72 3.80
N LEU A 96 -10.66 7.79 4.39
CA LEU A 96 -9.78 8.03 5.52
C LEU A 96 -8.33 8.12 5.05
N LEU A 97 -7.72 9.29 5.23
CA LEU A 97 -6.30 9.51 4.98
C LEU A 97 -5.54 9.42 6.30
N ALA A 98 -4.45 8.65 6.33
CA ALA A 98 -3.56 8.62 7.49
C ALA A 98 -2.09 8.70 7.07
N VAL A 99 -1.30 9.40 7.88
CA VAL A 99 0.16 9.39 7.82
C VAL A 99 0.66 8.85 9.15
N VAL A 100 1.44 7.78 9.10
CA VAL A 100 1.97 7.11 10.28
C VAL A 100 3.49 7.13 10.20
N ASN A 101 4.12 7.72 11.21
CA ASN A 101 5.57 7.70 11.37
C ASN A 101 5.96 6.66 12.40
N ASP A 102 6.88 5.78 12.01
CA ASP A 102 7.52 4.82 12.89
C ASP A 102 9.01 5.10 13.01
N VAL A 103 9.56 4.80 14.17
CA VAL A 103 10.97 5.00 14.49
C VAL A 103 11.74 3.73 14.15
N VAL A 104 12.66 3.82 13.20
CA VAL A 104 13.57 2.73 12.89
C VAL A 104 14.77 2.80 13.83
N PHE A 105 14.87 1.82 14.71
CA PHE A 105 16.01 1.69 15.61
C PHE A 105 17.06 0.75 15.03
N ASP A 106 18.22 1.28 14.69
CA ASP A 106 19.40 0.50 14.29
C ASP A 106 20.50 0.68 15.33
N PHE A 107 20.83 -0.40 16.05
CA PHE A 107 21.84 -0.42 17.11
C PHE A 107 23.25 -0.02 16.63
N ASN A 108 23.52 -0.06 15.31
CA ASN A 108 24.80 0.33 14.72
C ASN A 108 24.83 1.79 14.21
N ARG A 109 23.73 2.53 14.29
CA ARG A 109 23.65 3.94 13.85
C ARG A 109 23.40 4.87 15.03
N LEU A 110 24.07 6.02 15.00
CA LEU A 110 23.92 7.09 16.00
C LEU A 110 22.68 7.95 15.76
N SER A 111 22.06 7.87 14.58
CA SER A 111 20.88 8.64 14.20
C SER A 111 19.63 7.76 14.13
N THR A 112 18.54 8.27 14.69
CA THR A 112 17.21 7.69 14.55
C THR A 112 16.65 8.03 13.16
N ASP A 113 16.37 7.01 12.35
CA ASP A 113 15.66 7.18 11.08
C ASP A 113 14.15 7.06 11.31
N ILE A 114 13.35 7.84 10.57
CA ILE A 114 11.89 7.79 10.61
C ILE A 114 11.39 7.17 9.31
N SER A 115 10.56 6.14 9.42
CA SER A 115 9.83 5.56 8.30
C SER A 115 8.41 6.10 8.28
N THR A 116 7.93 6.49 7.10
CA THR A 116 6.59 7.04 6.93
C THR A 116 5.74 6.10 6.09
N LEU A 117 4.56 5.76 6.60
CA LEU A 117 3.51 5.05 5.89
C LEU A 117 2.36 6.01 5.62
N TRP A 118 1.94 6.09 4.36
CA TRP A 118 0.72 6.78 3.94
C TRP A 118 -0.36 5.73 3.68
N VAL A 119 -1.57 5.96 4.19
CA VAL A 119 -2.71 5.05 4.10
C VAL A 119 -3.92 5.80 3.60
N CYS A 120 -4.69 5.17 2.72
CA CYS A 120 -5.96 5.66 2.21
C CYS A 120 -6.94 4.49 2.15
N ALA A 121 -8.17 4.65 2.67
CA ALA A 121 -9.18 3.61 2.76
C ALA A 121 -10.60 4.16 2.75
#